data_AF-A0A3D0NHX6-F1
#
_entry.id   AF-A0A3D0NHX6-F1
#
_cell.length_a   1.000
_cell.length_b   1.000
_cell.length_c   1.000
_cell.angle_alpha   90.00
_cell.angle_beta   90.00
_cell.angle_gamma   90.00
#
_symmetry.space_group_name_H-M   'P 1'
#
loop_
_entity.id
_entity.type
_entity.pdbx_description
1 polymer ?
#
loop_
_entity_poly.entity_id
_entity_poly.type
_entity_poly.pdbx_seq_one_letter_code
_entity_poly.pdbx_strand_id
1 'polypeptide(L)' 'MLIEDFEDNPDVCDDLNRIRNAGKRLLTMISEILDLAKLDAGRVKVDKKPLKFSAIANQLQATST' A
#
# COMPACT_ATOMS: atom_id res chain seq x y z
N MET A 1 -7.73 -12.91 -13.43
CA MET A 1 -8.52 -14.10 -13.04
C MET A 1 -9.96 -13.71 -12.73
N LEU A 2 -10.43 -13.46 -11.50
CA LEU A 2 -11.88 -13.24 -11.27
C LEU A 2 -12.57 -12.06 -11.97
N ILE A 3 -11.90 -10.94 -12.24
CA ILE A 3 -12.53 -9.81 -12.97
C ILE A 3 -12.51 -10.04 -14.48
N GLU A 4 -11.44 -10.66 -14.97
CA GLU A 4 -11.29 -11.04 -16.39
C GLU A 4 -12.38 -12.04 -16.80
N ASP A 5 -12.82 -12.91 -15.88
CA ASP A 5 -13.87 -13.90 -16.11
C ASP A 5 -15.28 -13.29 -16.30
N PHE A 6 -15.48 -12.02 -15.92
CA PHE A 6 -16.78 -11.31 -15.98
C PHE A 6 -16.72 -10.03 -16.81
N GLU A 7 -15.78 -9.91 -17.76
CA GLU A 7 -15.58 -8.71 -18.59
C GLU A 7 -16.87 -8.22 -19.30
N ASP A 8 -17.75 -9.14 -19.71
CA ASP A 8 -19.02 -8.83 -20.37
C ASP A 8 -20.13 -8.37 -19.41
N ASN A 9 -19.87 -8.35 -18.09
CA ASN A 9 -20.81 -7.91 -17.06
C ASN A 9 -20.23 -6.72 -16.27
N PRO A 10 -20.49 -5.47 -16.72
CA PRO A 10 -19.94 -4.27 -16.10
C PRO A 10 -20.31 -4.09 -14.63
N ASP A 11 -21.53 -4.48 -14.23
CA ASP A 11 -22.01 -4.33 -12.86
C ASP A 11 -21.26 -5.28 -11.91
N VAL A 12 -21.07 -6.53 -12.32
CA VAL A 12 -20.28 -7.51 -11.56
C VAL A 12 -18.81 -7.05 -11.47
N CYS A 13 -18.26 -6.52 -12.55
CA CYS A 13 -16.92 -5.94 -12.54
C CYS A 13 -16.78 -4.77 -11.56
N ASP A 14 -17.76 -3.86 -11.47
CA ASP A 14 -17.73 -2.75 -10.51
C ASP A 14 -17.78 -3.25 -9.06
N ASP A 15 -18.67 -4.21 -8.75
CA ASP A 15 -18.76 -4.80 -7.41
C ASP A 15 -17.46 -5.54 -7.02
N LEU A 16 -16.87 -6.32 -7.93
CA LEU A 16 -15.57 -6.95 -7.70
C LEU A 16 -14.46 -5.93 -7.48
N ASN A 17 -14.48 -4.81 -8.20
CA ASN A 17 -13.55 -3.71 -7.99
C ASN A 17 -13.72 -3.06 -6.60
N ARG A 18 -14.95 -2.83 -6.15
CA ARG A 18 -15.25 -2.31 -4.81
C ARG A 18 -14.73 -3.24 -3.73
N ILE A 19 -15.00 -4.55 -3.83
CA ILE A 19 -14.51 -5.57 -2.90
C ILE A 19 -12.98 -5.58 -2.86
N ARG A 20 -12.32 -5.61 -4.03
CA ARG A 20 -10.85 -5.58 -4.12
C ARG A 20 -10.27 -4.34 -3.46
N ASN A 21 -10.86 -3.18 -3.69
CA ASN A 21 -10.40 -1.92 -3.12
C ASN A 21 -10.61 -1.88 -1.60
N ALA A 22 -11.73 -2.39 -1.09
CA ALA A 22 -11.96 -2.53 0.34
C ALA A 22 -10.94 -3.48 0.99
N GLY A 23 -10.68 -4.63 0.37
CA GLY A 23 -9.67 -5.59 0.84
C GLY A 23 -8.27 -4.99 0.88
N LYS A 24 -7.86 -4.24 -0.16
CA LYS A 24 -6.57 -3.52 -0.18
C LYS A 24 -6.49 -2.51 0.97
N ARG A 25 -7.54 -1.70 1.17
CA ARG A 25 -7.58 -0.70 2.26
C ARG A 25 -7.47 -1.34 3.64
N LEU A 26 -8.18 -2.45 3.86
CA LEU A 26 -8.09 -3.19 5.10
C LEU A 26 -6.68 -3.76 5.32
N LEU A 27 -6.08 -4.35 4.28
CA LEU A 27 -4.72 -4.88 4.37
C LEU A 27 -3.70 -3.79 4.71
N THR A 28 -3.81 -2.60 4.11
CA THR A 28 -2.98 -1.44 4.46
C THR A 28 -3.11 -1.08 5.94
N MET A 29 -4.35 -0.96 6.45
CA MET A 29 -4.59 -0.64 7.85
C MET A 29 -4.03 -1.69 8.80
N ILE A 30 -4.21 -2.98 8.50
CA ILE A 30 -3.61 -4.06 9.29
C ILE A 30 -2.08 -3.97 9.29
N SER A 31 -1.49 -3.66 8.13
CA SER A 31 -0.04 -3.53 7.99
C SER A 31 0.49 -2.37 8.85
N GLU A 32 -0.19 -1.22 8.83
CA GLU A 32 0.12 -0.06 9.67
C GLU A 32 0.06 -0.39 11.17
N ILE A 33 -0.97 -1.11 11.61
CA ILE A 33 -1.10 -1.56 13.01
C ILE A 33 0.04 -2.51 13.39
N LEU A 34 0.37 -3.47 12.51
CA LEU A 34 1.45 -4.41 12.76
C LEU A 34 2.82 -3.72 12.82
N ASP A 35 3.05 -2.70 11.99
CA ASP A 35 4.30 -1.95 12.00
C ASP A 35 4.45 -1.12 13.28
N LEU A 36 3.36 -0.53 13.77
CA LEU A 36 3.35 0.12 15.09
C LEU A 36 3.64 -0.88 16.22
N ALA A 37 3.00 -2.05 16.20
CA ALA A 37 3.24 -3.08 17.20
C ALA A 37 4.69 -3.59 17.20
N LYS A 38 5.35 -3.67 16.02
CA LYS A 38 6.78 -4.00 15.93
C LYS A 38 7.65 -2.93 16.57
N LEU A 39 7.31 -1.64 16.41
CA LEU A 39 8.02 -0.52 17.02
C LEU A 39 7.92 -0.60 18.55
N ASP A 40 6.71 -0.74 19.09
CA ASP A 40 6.46 -0.79 20.54
C ASP A 40 7.14 -1.99 21.22
N ALA A 41 7.22 -3.12 20.51
CA ALA A 41 7.93 -4.31 20.98
C ALA A 41 9.46 -4.21 20.88
N GLY A 42 10.01 -3.10 20.38
CA GLY A 42 11.45 -2.91 20.15
C GLY A 42 12.02 -3.83 19.07
N ARG A 43 11.19 -4.33 18.15
CA ARG A 43 11.56 -5.33 17.13
C ARG A 43 11.95 -4.72 15.78
N VAL A 44 11.95 -3.39 15.66
CA VAL A 44 12.38 -2.71 14.44
C VAL A 44 13.90 -2.52 14.45
N LYS A 45 14.55 -2.95 13.37
CA LYS A 45 15.98 -2.72 13.13
C LYS A 45 16.15 -1.63 12.07
N VAL A 46 16.93 -0.60 12.38
CA VAL A 46 17.27 0.45 11.42
C VAL A 46 18.41 -0.05 10.52
N ASP A 47 18.15 -0.14 9.22
CA ASP A 47 19.17 -0.39 8.21
C ASP A 47 19.96 0.90 7.93
N LYS A 48 21.21 0.95 8.39
CA LYS A 48 22.09 2.12 8.20
C LYS A 48 22.92 1.95 6.94
N LYS A 49 22.55 2.68 5.88
CA LYS A 49 23.29 2.73 4.61
C LYS A 49 23.47 4.16 4.11
N PRO A 50 24.53 4.45 3.34
CA PRO A 50 24.69 5.76 2.70
C PRO A 50 23.47 6.11 1.87
N LEU A 51 22.98 7.33 2.05
CA LEU A 51 21.75 7.83 1.45
C LEU A 51 22.05 9.17 0.75
N LYS A 52 21.66 9.30 -0.53
CA LYS A 52 21.68 10.60 -1.22
C LYS A 52 20.43 11.39 -0.85
N PHE A 53 20.59 12.34 0.07
CA PHE A 53 19.50 13.23 0.50
C PHE A 53 18.82 13.96 -0.67
N SER A 54 19.58 14.42 -1.65
CA SER A 54 19.06 15.10 -2.85
C SER A 54 18.10 14.23 -3.67
N ALA A 55 18.32 12.91 -3.72
CA ALA A 55 17.44 12.00 -4.46
C ALA A 55 16.06 11.89 -3.79
N ILE A 56 16.03 11.83 -2.45
CA ILE A 56 14.76 11.79 -1.69
C ILE A 56 14.03 13.12 -1.79
N ALA A 57 14.74 14.24 -1.63
CA ALA A 57 14.13 15.56 -1.70
C ALA A 57 13.41 15.78 -3.06
N ASN A 58 14.02 15.34 -4.16
CA ASN A 58 13.42 15.44 -5.49
C ASN A 58 12.19 14.53 -5.65
N GLN A 59 12.20 13.32 -5.08
CA GLN A 59 11.04 12.42 -5.11
C GLN A 59 9.84 12.99 -4.32
N LEU A 60 10.09 13.61 -3.18
CA LEU A 60 9.03 14.23 -2.36
C LEU A 60 8.39 15.42 -3.09
N GLN A 61 9.19 16.24 -3.78
CA GLN A 61 8.67 17.35 -4.59
C GLN A 61 7.81 16.84 -5.77
N ALA A 62 8.23 15.76 -6.43
CA ALA A 62 7.50 15.19 -7.57
C ALA A 62 6.17 14.52 -7.19
N THR A 63 6.00 14.07 -5.95
CA THR A 63 4.79 13.37 -5.49
C THR A 63 3.68 14.34 -5.04
N SER A 64 3.98 15.63 -4.90
CA SER A 64 3.02 16.67 -4.47
C SER A 64 2.31 17.39 -5.63
N THR A 65 2.37 16.85 -6.85
CA THR A 65 1.67 17.34 -8.05
C THR A 65 0.80 16.22 -8.62
#